data_AF-A0A3M1ZRP2-F1
#
_entry.id   AF-A0A3M1ZRP2-F1
#
_cell.length_a   1.000
_cell.length_b   1.000
_cell.length_c   1.000
_cell.angle_alpha   90.00
_cell.angle_beta   90.00
_cell.angle_gamma   90.00
#
_symmetry.space_group_name_H-M   'P 1'
#
loop_
_entity.id
_entity.type
_entity.pdbx_description
1 polymer ?
#
loop_
_entity_poly.entity_id
_entity_poly.type
_entity_poly.pdbx_seq_one_letter_code
_entity_poly.pdbx_strand_id
1 'polypeptide(L)'
;HALMRLRKKQPDTVSWDELPMPTHEEIRRKGVSDWALDPKEALLRQEVRQLLVRAIQELPPIYRAVVVLRDVEGLSTADTAKILGTTEGAVKTRLHRARIHLREKLSPYFSEEEKPQGRAVNP
;
A
#
# COMPACT_ATOMS: atom_id res chain seq x y z
N HIS A 1 36.07 18.29 -12.14
CA HIS A 1 35.70 16.88 -11.89
C HIS A 1 35.95 16.57 -10.41
N ALA A 2 35.09 16.98 -9.47
CA ALA A 2 33.83 16.31 -9.06
C ALA A 2 34.03 14.88 -8.56
N LEU A 3 33.88 14.67 -7.24
CA LEU A 3 33.02 13.61 -6.69
C LEU A 3 32.67 13.88 -5.21
N MET A 4 31.38 14.13 -5.05
CA MET A 4 30.54 14.10 -3.85
C MET A 4 30.80 12.83 -3.00
N ARG A 5 30.99 12.99 -1.69
CA ARG A 5 30.74 11.91 -0.70
C ARG A 5 29.83 12.44 0.39
N LEU A 6 28.54 12.15 0.23
CA LEU A 6 27.45 12.46 1.13
C LEU A 6 27.69 11.75 2.48
N ARG A 7 28.00 12.50 3.54
CA ARG A 7 28.10 11.97 4.91
C ARG A 7 26.70 11.77 5.46
N LYS A 8 26.28 10.51 5.63
CA LYS A 8 25.07 10.13 6.40
C LYS A 8 25.23 10.64 7.84
N LYS A 9 24.40 11.60 8.25
CA LYS A 9 24.28 12.07 9.63
C LYS A 9 23.44 11.05 10.39
N GLN A 10 24.06 10.28 11.29
CA GLN A 10 23.32 9.56 12.33
C GLN A 10 22.64 10.61 13.22
N PRO A 11 21.37 10.43 13.63
CA PRO A 11 20.77 11.32 14.62
C PRO A 11 21.48 11.10 15.97
N ASP A 12 21.88 12.21 16.59
CA ASP A 12 22.54 12.23 17.89
C ASP A 12 21.70 11.46 18.91
N THR A 13 22.32 10.51 19.59
CA THR A 13 21.67 9.73 20.65
C THR A 13 21.47 10.64 21.84
N VAL A 14 20.25 11.11 22.06
CA VAL A 14 19.90 11.93 23.22
C VAL A 14 19.76 11.03 24.44
N SER A 15 20.43 11.39 25.54
CA SER A 15 20.32 10.70 26.83
C SER A 15 18.89 10.81 27.38
N TRP A 16 18.27 9.69 27.75
CA TRP A 16 16.89 9.64 28.23
C TRP A 16 16.67 10.40 29.55
N ASP A 17 17.72 10.51 30.37
CA ASP A 17 17.65 11.11 31.72
C ASP A 17 17.65 12.66 31.72
N GLU A 18 17.94 13.30 30.59
CA GLU A 18 17.97 14.77 30.47
C GLU A 18 16.74 15.35 29.77
N LEU A 19 15.80 14.51 29.34
CA LEU A 19 14.57 14.99 28.72
C LEU A 19 13.60 15.45 29.82
N PRO A 20 13.10 16.70 29.77
CA PRO A 20 12.05 17.13 30.69
C PRO A 20 10.84 16.21 30.48
N MET A 21 10.39 15.56 31.56
CA MET A 21 9.17 14.76 31.53
C MET A 21 8.02 15.66 31.10
N PRO A 22 7.35 15.37 29.97
CA PRO A 22 6.24 16.18 29.54
C PRO A 22 5.16 16.15 30.62
N THR A 23 4.57 17.31 30.91
CA THR A 23 3.48 17.42 31.87
C THR A 23 2.29 16.56 31.43
N HIS A 24 1.44 16.16 32.37
CA HIS A 24 0.23 15.40 32.05
C HIS A 24 -0.67 16.13 31.05
N GLU A 25 -0.64 17.46 31.04
CA GLU A 25 -1.38 18.28 30.11
C GLU A 25 -0.74 18.30 28.71
N GLU A 26 0.60 18.33 28.63
CA GLU A 26 1.33 18.19 27.36
C GLU A 26 1.15 16.78 26.76
N ILE A 27 1.18 15.73 27.59
CA ILE A 27 0.88 14.35 27.16
C ILE A 27 -0.55 14.25 26.63
N ARG A 28 -1.53 14.85 27.32
CA ARG A 28 -2.92 14.91 26.85
C ARG A 28 -3.07 15.71 25.55
N ARG A 29 -2.42 16.87 25.43
CA ARG A 29 -2.48 17.72 24.23
C ARG A 29 -1.81 17.05 23.03
N LYS A 30 -0.70 16.32 23.24
CA LYS A 30 -0.02 15.58 22.17
C LYS A 30 -0.77 14.32 21.74
N GLY A 31 -1.77 13.89 22.52
CA GLY A 31 -2.64 12.80 22.15
C GLY A 31 -1.92 11.45 22.15
N VAL A 32 -2.63 10.42 22.55
CA VAL A 32 -2.22 9.01 22.46
C VAL A 32 -2.08 8.53 20.99
N SER A 33 -2.14 9.45 20.01
CA SER A 33 -2.37 9.17 18.61
C SER A 33 -1.13 9.23 17.71
N ASP A 34 -0.02 9.85 18.13
CA ASP A 34 1.14 9.99 17.23
C ASP A 34 1.87 8.66 16.94
N TRP A 35 1.67 7.64 17.78
CA TRP A 35 2.25 6.30 17.62
C TRP A 35 1.22 5.22 17.30
N ALA A 36 -0.08 5.50 17.47
CA ALA A 36 -1.15 4.62 17.04
C ALA A 36 -1.57 5.06 15.64
N LEU A 37 -1.40 4.20 14.61
CA LEU A 37 -1.99 4.44 13.29
C LEU A 37 -3.43 4.96 13.48
N ASP A 38 -3.77 6.08 12.84
CA ASP A 38 -5.12 6.64 12.87
C ASP A 38 -6.12 5.49 12.61
N PRO A 39 -7.03 5.18 13.55
CA PRO A 39 -8.01 4.10 13.40
C PRO A 39 -8.79 4.19 12.09
N LYS A 40 -9.03 5.41 11.59
CA LYS A 40 -9.66 5.64 10.30
C LYS A 40 -8.77 5.18 9.14
N GLU A 41 -7.49 5.50 9.19
CA GLU A 41 -6.52 5.08 8.17
C GLU A 41 -6.37 3.54 8.16
N ALA A 42 -6.34 2.92 9.34
CA ALA A 42 -6.30 1.46 9.45
C ALA A 42 -7.55 0.80 8.82
N LEU A 43 -8.73 1.37 9.07
CA LEU A 43 -9.99 0.89 8.48
C LEU A 43 -9.98 1.04 6.94
N LEU A 44 -9.59 2.20 6.42
CA LEU A 44 -9.50 2.44 4.98
C LEU A 44 -8.53 1.47 4.30
N ARG A 45 -7.37 1.23 4.90
CA ARG A 45 -6.38 0.25 4.40
C ARG A 45 -6.97 -1.16 4.36
N GLN A 46 -7.76 -1.53 5.36
CA GLN A 46 -8.44 -2.82 5.40
C GLN A 46 -9.49 -2.94 4.29
N GLU A 47 -10.30 -1.91 4.06
CA GLU A 47 -11.31 -1.89 3.00
C GLU A 47 -10.67 -2.01 1.61
N VAL A 48 -9.63 -1.22 1.33
CA VAL A 48 -8.87 -1.30 0.06
C VAL A 48 -8.25 -2.68 -0.12
N ARG A 49 -7.69 -3.28 0.93
CA ARG A 49 -7.15 -4.64 0.88
C ARG A 49 -8.25 -5.66 0.54
N GLN A 50 -9.41 -5.58 1.19
CA GLN A 50 -10.52 -6.50 0.93
C GLN A 50 -11.02 -6.38 -0.52
N LEU A 51 -11.12 -5.15 -1.02
CA LEU A 51 -11.51 -4.90 -2.41
C LEU A 51 -10.52 -5.52 -3.40
N LEU A 52 -9.21 -5.32 -3.19
CA LEU A 52 -8.17 -5.91 -4.02
C LEU A 52 -8.22 -7.44 -4.01
N VAL A 53 -8.38 -8.06 -2.84
CA VAL A 53 -8.49 -9.51 -2.70
C VAL A 53 -9.69 -10.04 -3.48
N ARG A 54 -10.85 -9.42 -3.36
CA ARG A 54 -12.06 -9.81 -4.12
C ARG A 54 -11.84 -9.69 -5.62
N ALA A 55 -11.28 -8.58 -6.09
CA ALA A 55 -11.00 -8.37 -7.51
C ALA A 55 -10.04 -9.44 -8.08
N ILE A 56 -9.00 -9.81 -7.32
CA ILE A 56 -8.08 -10.88 -7.71
C ILE A 56 -8.78 -12.24 -7.73
N GLN A 57 -9.67 -12.52 -6.77
CA GLN A 57 -10.45 -13.76 -6.71
C GLN A 57 -11.45 -13.91 -7.86
N GLU A 58 -11.86 -12.82 -8.51
CA GLU A 58 -12.78 -12.87 -9.65
C GLU A 58 -12.06 -13.01 -10.99
N LEU A 59 -10.73 -12.82 -11.02
CA LEU A 59 -9.95 -13.08 -12.22
C LEU A 59 -10.08 -14.54 -12.66
N PRO A 60 -10.13 -14.81 -13.98
CA PRO A 60 -9.94 -16.15 -14.51
C PRO A 60 -8.70 -16.84 -13.89
N PRO A 61 -8.76 -18.16 -13.58
CA PRO A 61 -7.71 -18.84 -12.82
C PRO A 61 -6.30 -18.63 -13.37
N ILE A 62 -6.16 -18.62 -14.70
CA ILE A 62 -4.87 -18.45 -15.38
C ILE A 62 -4.27 -17.04 -15.20
N TYR A 63 -5.11 -16.01 -15.06
CA TYR A 63 -4.68 -14.63 -14.80
C TYR A 63 -4.37 -14.44 -13.33
N ARG A 64 -5.20 -14.99 -12.45
CA ARG A 64 -4.99 -14.96 -11.00
C ARG A 64 -3.64 -15.56 -10.60
N ALA A 65 -3.32 -16.74 -11.13
CA ALA A 65 -2.06 -17.41 -10.82
C ALA A 65 -0.84 -16.55 -11.20
N VAL A 66 -0.88 -15.91 -12.38
CA VAL A 66 0.20 -15.02 -12.82
C VAL A 66 0.32 -13.77 -11.93
N VAL A 67 -0.81 -13.14 -11.55
CA VAL A 67 -0.81 -11.97 -10.65
C VAL A 67 -0.27 -12.32 -9.28
N VAL A 68 -0.72 -13.42 -8.68
CA VAL A 68 -0.24 -13.85 -7.36
C VAL A 68 1.26 -14.08 -7.39
N LEU A 69 1.77 -14.86 -8.34
CA LEU A 69 3.20 -15.15 -8.40
C LEU A 69 4.06 -13.91 -8.70
N ARG A 70 3.60 -12.98 -9.55
CA ARG A 70 4.39 -11.83 -9.99
C ARG A 70 4.26 -10.61 -9.10
N ASP A 71 3.04 -10.24 -8.72
CA ASP A 71 2.74 -8.97 -8.05
C ASP A 71 2.60 -9.14 -6.53
N VAL A 72 2.21 -10.34 -6.05
CA VAL A 72 2.09 -10.62 -4.60
C VAL A 72 3.36 -11.28 -4.05
N GLU A 73 3.81 -12.36 -4.68
CA GLU A 73 4.99 -13.13 -4.25
C GLU A 73 6.32 -12.56 -4.79
N GLY A 74 6.27 -11.68 -5.80
CA GLY A 74 7.45 -11.02 -6.37
C GLY A 74 8.41 -11.93 -7.17
N LEU A 75 7.99 -13.14 -7.56
CA LEU A 75 8.80 -14.07 -8.35
C LEU A 75 9.14 -13.51 -9.71
N SER A 76 10.25 -13.92 -10.34
CA SER A 76 10.63 -13.48 -11.68
C SER A 76 9.67 -13.99 -12.78
N THR A 77 9.67 -13.35 -13.97
CA THR A 77 8.87 -13.83 -15.11
C THR A 77 9.29 -15.24 -15.54
N ALA A 78 10.60 -15.52 -15.50
CA ALA A 78 11.17 -16.81 -15.84
C ALA A 78 10.74 -17.90 -14.85
N ASP A 79 10.80 -17.61 -13.55
CA ASP A 79 10.39 -18.58 -12.51
C ASP A 79 8.88 -18.83 -12.54
N THR A 80 8.09 -17.77 -12.76
CA THR A 80 6.64 -17.89 -12.95
C THR A 80 6.33 -18.77 -14.16
N ALA A 81 7.06 -18.59 -15.27
CA ALA A 81 6.88 -19.39 -16.48
C ALA A 81 7.18 -20.87 -16.24
N LYS A 82 8.27 -21.17 -15.51
CA LYS A 82 8.63 -22.54 -15.10
C LYS A 82 7.57 -23.17 -14.20
N ILE A 83 7.12 -22.47 -13.17
CA ILE A 83 6.10 -22.96 -12.21
C ILE A 83 4.78 -23.27 -12.93
N LEU A 84 4.38 -22.41 -13.88
CA LEU A 84 3.13 -22.56 -14.62
C LEU A 84 3.23 -23.43 -15.87
N GLY A 85 4.41 -24.01 -16.18
CA GLY A 85 4.63 -24.82 -17.38
C GLY A 85 4.33 -24.06 -18.68
N THR A 86 4.71 -22.80 -18.77
CA THR A 86 4.38 -21.91 -19.90
C THR A 86 5.57 -21.07 -20.34
N THR A 87 5.40 -20.20 -21.35
CA THR A 87 6.48 -19.33 -21.84
C THR A 87 6.48 -17.99 -21.12
N GLU A 88 7.65 -17.35 -21.01
CA GLU A 88 7.74 -15.99 -20.47
C GLU A 88 6.86 -14.98 -21.23
N GLY A 89 6.74 -15.15 -22.56
CA GLY A 89 5.83 -14.35 -23.38
C GLY A 89 4.38 -14.48 -22.94
N ALA A 90 3.92 -15.73 -22.72
CA ALA A 90 2.57 -15.98 -22.21
C ALA A 90 2.36 -15.37 -20.82
N VAL A 91 3.36 -15.44 -19.92
CA VAL A 91 3.30 -14.79 -18.59
C VAL A 91 3.13 -13.28 -18.75
N LYS A 92 3.95 -12.63 -19.58
CA LYS A 92 3.87 -11.17 -19.81
C LYS A 92 2.50 -10.76 -20.35
N THR A 93 1.99 -11.47 -21.36
CA THR A 93 0.66 -11.21 -21.94
C THR A 93 -0.46 -11.43 -20.92
N ARG A 94 -0.43 -12.53 -20.17
CA ARG A 94 -1.44 -12.83 -19.14
C ARG A 94 -1.41 -11.78 -18.02
N LEU A 95 -0.23 -11.39 -17.56
CA LEU A 95 -0.07 -10.37 -16.52
C LEU A 95 -0.61 -9.01 -16.98
N HIS A 96 -0.36 -8.63 -18.24
CA HIS A 96 -0.89 -7.39 -18.79
C HIS A 96 -2.43 -7.41 -18.85
N ARG A 97 -3.02 -8.50 -19.38
CA ARG A 97 -4.48 -8.67 -19.45
C ARG A 97 -5.12 -8.70 -18.07
N ALA A 98 -4.50 -9.37 -17.12
CA ALA A 98 -4.96 -9.41 -15.73
C ALA A 98 -5.01 -8.00 -15.12
N ARG A 99 -3.97 -7.18 -15.33
CA ARG A 99 -3.91 -5.80 -14.82
C ARG A 99 -4.95 -4.88 -15.47
N ILE A 100 -5.24 -5.06 -16.76
CA ILE A 100 -6.34 -4.34 -17.42
C ILE A 100 -7.67 -4.68 -16.75
N HIS A 101 -7.95 -5.98 -16.56
CA HIS A 101 -9.19 -6.44 -15.94
C HIS A 101 -9.34 -5.92 -14.50
N LEU A 102 -8.27 -5.96 -13.70
CA LEU A 102 -8.27 -5.40 -12.36
C LEU A 102 -8.52 -3.90 -12.39
N ARG A 103 -7.88 -3.15 -13.29
CA ARG A 103 -8.08 -1.71 -13.43
C ARG A 103 -9.53 -1.38 -13.77
N GLU A 104 -10.12 -2.04 -14.75
CA GLU A 104 -11.53 -1.83 -15.13
C GLU A 104 -12.46 -2.09 -13.95
N LYS A 105 -12.20 -3.15 -13.19
CA LYS A 105 -13.03 -3.52 -12.04
C LYS A 105 -12.88 -2.60 -10.84
N LEU A 106 -11.67 -2.06 -10.63
CA LEU A 106 -11.36 -1.21 -9.49
C LEU A 106 -11.59 0.27 -9.78
N SER A 107 -11.62 0.69 -11.05
CA SER A 107 -11.80 2.09 -11.47
C SER A 107 -12.96 2.80 -10.75
N PRO A 108 -14.15 2.20 -10.57
CA PRO A 108 -15.27 2.88 -9.89
C PRO A 108 -14.95 3.29 -8.45
N TYR A 109 -14.18 2.46 -7.72
CA TYR A 109 -13.85 2.69 -6.32
C TYR A 109 -12.83 3.81 -6.10
N PHE A 110 -12.04 4.14 -7.13
CA PHE A 110 -11.04 5.21 -7.10
C PHE A 110 -11.52 6.49 -7.81
N SER A 111 -12.73 6.47 -8.38
CA SER A 111 -13.29 7.62 -9.11
C SER A 111 -14.26 8.45 -8.25
N GLU A 112 -14.58 8.03 -7.02
CA GLU A 112 -15.50 8.74 -6.11
C GLU A 112 -14.82 9.76 -5.18
N GLU A 113 -13.49 9.92 -5.24
CA GLU A 113 -12.74 10.85 -4.37
C GLU A 113 -12.98 12.35 -4.68
N GLU A 114 -13.75 12.70 -5.71
CA GLU A 114 -14.03 14.10 -6.10
C GLU A 114 -15.43 14.63 -5.75
N LYS A 115 -16.23 13.95 -4.93
CA LYS A 115 -17.41 14.60 -4.33
C LYS A 115 -17.10 15.03 -2.90
N PRO A 116 -16.79 16.32 -2.66
CA PRO A 116 -16.85 16.86 -1.31
C PRO A 116 -18.31 16.77 -0.84
N GLN A 117 -18.63 15.72 -0.09
CA GLN A 117 -19.84 15.64 0.72
C GLN A 117 -19.66 16.56 1.93
N GLY A 118 -19.75 17.86 1.68
CA GLY A 118 -20.14 18.84 2.69
C GLY A 118 -21.60 18.60 3.03
N ARG A 119 -21.84 17.71 3.98
CA ARG A 119 -23.15 17.54 4.62
C ARG A 119 -23.50 18.87 5.29
N ALA A 120 -24.64 19.41 4.90
CA ALA A 120 -25.25 20.62 5.44
C ALA A 120 -25.55 20.51 6.95
N VAL A 121 -25.92 21.68 7.51
CA VAL A 121 -26.62 21.99 8.78
C VAL A 121 -25.83 21.73 10.08
N ASN A 122 -25.76 22.64 11.07
CA ASN A 122 -26.48 23.88 11.44
C ASN A 122 -25.69 24.58 12.59
N PRO A 123 -26.10 25.74 13.19
CA PRO A 123 -27.36 26.50 13.09
C PRO A 123 -27.29 27.85 12.37
#